data_AF-A0A195FWW5-F1
#
_entry.id   AF-A0A195FWW5-F1
#
_cell.length_a   1.000
_cell.length_b   1.000
_cell.length_c   1.000
_cell.angle_alpha   90.00
_cell.angle_beta   90.00
_cell.angle_gamma   90.00
#
_symmetry.space_group_name_H-M   'P 1'
#
loop_
_entity.id
_entity.type
_entity.pdbx_description
1 polymer ?
#
loop_
_entity_poly.entity_id
_entity_poly.type
_entity_poly.pdbx_seq_one_letter_code
_entity_poly.pdbx_strand_id
1 'polypeptide(L)'
;TFAPKHIHYDKAVVEIANFLIVRIFNDGYMNFLKIMEIMGIIIDSSAYDLALLRDKVRLRRSKCRPQAQRIQGFERREQRNDFYEVEEGVLYNLEIDD
;
A
#
# COMPACT_ATOMS: atom_id res chain seq x y z
N THR A 1 -5.46 -10.69 -7.84
CA THR A 1 -4.91 -12.06 -7.90
C THR A 1 -4.67 -12.52 -6.48
N PHE A 2 -5.50 -13.41 -5.94
CA PHE A 2 -5.30 -13.97 -4.60
C PHE A 2 -4.09 -14.91 -4.61
N ALA A 3 -3.31 -14.88 -3.53
CA ALA A 3 -2.09 -15.68 -3.40
C ALA A 3 -2.41 -17.20 -3.34
N PRO A 4 -1.50 -18.08 -3.81
CA PRO A 4 -1.72 -19.53 -3.82
C PRO A 4 -1.92 -20.12 -2.42
N LYS A 5 -2.88 -21.06 -2.26
CA LYS A 5 -3.24 -21.72 -0.98
C LYS A 5 -2.08 -22.40 -0.21
N HIS A 6 -0.96 -22.68 -0.87
CA HIS A 6 0.17 -23.40 -0.26
C HIS A 6 1.29 -22.48 0.26
N ILE A 7 1.17 -21.17 0.09
CA ILE A 7 2.11 -20.20 0.66
C ILE A 7 1.48 -19.66 1.95
N HIS A 8 1.51 -20.47 3.00
CA HIS A 8 1.06 -20.06 4.31
C HIS A 8 2.25 -19.39 5.02
N TYR A 9 2.30 -18.06 4.98
CA TYR A 9 3.19 -17.32 5.86
C TYR A 9 2.53 -17.17 7.23
N ASP A 10 3.34 -17.20 8.28
CA ASP A 10 2.85 -16.89 9.62
C ASP A 10 2.32 -15.46 9.68
N LYS A 11 1.29 -15.24 10.50
CA LYS A 11 0.64 -13.93 10.68
C LYS A 11 1.64 -12.81 10.93
N ALA A 12 2.67 -13.09 11.74
CA ALA A 12 3.73 -12.14 12.06
C ALA A 12 4.51 -11.68 10.82
N VAL A 13 4.79 -12.58 9.87
CA VAL A 13 5.52 -12.24 8.63
C VAL A 13 4.67 -11.31 7.77
N VAL A 14 3.38 -11.59 7.64
CA VAL A 14 2.44 -10.76 6.88
C VAL A 14 2.30 -9.37 7.50
N GLU A 15 2.18 -9.29 8.83
CA GLU A 15 2.09 -8.03 9.56
C GLU A 15 3.34 -7.17 9.39
N ILE A 16 4.53 -7.77 9.55
CA ILE A 16 5.81 -7.08 9.34
C ILE A 16 5.93 -6.60 7.90
N ALA A 17 5.62 -7.45 6.92
CA ALA A 17 5.66 -7.09 5.51
C ALA A 17 4.72 -5.91 5.21
N ASN A 18 3.49 -5.94 5.73
CA ASN A 18 2.53 -4.87 5.55
C ASN A 18 3.02 -3.55 6.16
N PHE A 19 3.55 -3.58 7.38
CA PHE A 19 4.13 -2.40 8.04
C PHE A 19 5.27 -1.78 7.21
N LEU A 20 6.19 -2.60 6.69
CA LEU A 20 7.30 -2.14 5.87
C LEU A 20 6.82 -1.56 4.54
N ILE A 21 5.86 -2.23 3.88
CA ILE A 21 5.28 -1.78 2.61
C ILE A 21 4.65 -0.39 2.77
N VAL A 22 3.81 -0.19 3.79
CA VAL A 22 3.17 1.11 4.06
C VAL A 22 4.22 2.21 4.24
N ARG A 23 5.30 1.92 4.97
CA ARG A 23 6.38 2.90 5.16
C ARG A 23 7.17 3.21 3.90
N ILE A 24 7.48 2.20 3.08
CA ILE A 24 8.17 2.41 1.80
C ILE A 24 7.35 3.29 0.86
N PHE A 25 6.03 3.08 0.78
CA PHE A 25 5.17 3.87 -0.10
C PHE A 25 5.05 5.33 0.34
N ASN A 26 4.90 5.56 1.64
CA ASN A 26 4.68 6.90 2.20
C ASN A 26 5.98 7.70 2.30
N ASP A 27 7.00 7.12 2.92
CA ASP A 27 8.20 7.85 3.31
C ASP A 27 9.37 7.58 2.37
N GLY A 28 9.36 6.44 1.67
CA GLY A 28 10.42 6.00 0.78
C GLY A 28 11.31 4.92 1.38
N TYR A 29 12.30 4.51 0.58
CA TYR A 29 13.22 3.41 0.90
C TYR A 29 14.25 3.77 1.96
N MET A 30 14.54 5.05 2.19
CA MET A 30 15.50 5.46 3.23
C MET A 30 15.04 5.06 4.64
N ASN A 31 13.74 5.13 4.92
CA ASN A 31 13.21 4.70 6.21
C ASN A 31 13.29 3.18 6.39
N PHE A 32 13.12 2.43 5.30
CA PHE A 32 13.31 0.98 5.30
C PHE A 32 14.75 0.59 5.59
N LEU A 33 15.72 1.27 4.99
CA LEU A 33 17.15 1.06 5.29
C LEU A 33 17.46 1.34 6.76
N LYS A 34 16.93 2.42 7.36
CA LYS A 34 17.10 2.68 8.80
C LYS A 34 16.51 1.58 9.68
N ILE A 35 15.35 1.04 9.32
CA ILE A 35 14.75 -0.08 10.06
C ILE A 35 15.67 -1.31 9.98
N MET A 36 16.21 -1.62 8.80
CA MET A 36 17.16 -2.71 8.62
C MET A 36 18.43 -2.53 9.47
N GLU A 37 18.98 -1.32 9.51
CA GLU A 37 20.15 -0.98 10.34
C GLU A 37 19.86 -1.17 11.84
N ILE A 38 18.70 -0.70 12.32
CA ILE A 38 18.26 -0.91 13.71
C ILE A 38 18.09 -2.39 14.04
N MET A 39 17.66 -3.20 13.06
CA MET A 39 17.56 -4.66 13.19
C MET A 39 18.92 -5.37 13.09
N GLY A 40 20.03 -4.65 12.95
CA GLY A 40 21.39 -5.19 12.86
C GLY A 40 21.74 -5.76 11.49
N ILE A 41 20.96 -5.44 10.44
CA ILE A 41 21.24 -5.85 9.07
C ILE A 41 22.27 -4.89 8.49
N ILE A 42 23.38 -5.43 7.99
CA ILE A 42 24.44 -4.64 7.33
C ILE A 42 23.96 -4.22 5.95
N ILE A 43 24.02 -2.92 5.68
CA ILE A 43 23.58 -2.32 4.43
C ILE A 43 24.81 -1.93 3.62
N ASP A 44 24.94 -2.50 2.43
CA ASP A 44 25.99 -2.10 1.50
C ASP A 44 25.66 -0.79 0.79
N SER A 45 26.71 -0.08 0.37
CA SER A 45 26.65 1.11 -0.48
C SER A 45 25.75 0.95 -1.70
N SER A 46 25.75 -0.22 -2.36
CA SER A 46 24.89 -0.50 -3.51
C SER A 46 23.39 -0.46 -3.17
N ALA A 47 23.01 -0.91 -1.98
CA ALA A 47 21.64 -0.87 -1.48
C ALA A 47 21.20 0.56 -1.19
N TYR A 48 22.10 1.38 -0.65
CA TYR A 48 21.87 2.80 -0.42
C TYR A 48 21.62 3.55 -1.75
N ASP A 49 22.47 3.32 -2.75
CA ASP A 49 22.32 3.94 -4.07
C ASP A 49 21.02 3.53 -4.77
N LEU A 50 20.64 2.26 -4.65
CA LEU A 50 19.36 1.76 -5.16
C LEU A 50 18.18 2.45 -4.47
N ALA A 51 18.21 2.57 -3.14
CA ALA A 51 17.16 3.25 -2.38
C ALA A 51 17.03 4.72 -2.81
N LEU A 52 18.16 5.42 -2.96
CA LEU A 52 18.19 6.81 -3.42
C LEU A 52 17.59 6.96 -4.83
N LEU A 53 17.92 6.06 -5.75
CA LEU A 53 17.37 6.05 -7.10
C LEU A 53 15.85 5.84 -7.08
N ARG A 54 15.37 4.86 -6.29
CA ARG A 54 13.93 4.55 -6.17
C ARG A 54 13.16 5.72 -5.58
N ASP A 55 13.69 6.38 -4.56
CA ASP A 55 13.05 7.55 -3.96
C ASP A 55 13.01 8.75 -4.90
N LYS A 56 14.06 8.98 -5.70
CA LYS A 56 14.02 10.01 -6.76
C LYS A 56 12.90 9.73 -7.77
N VAL A 57 12.70 8.49 -8.19
CA VAL A 57 11.60 8.09 -9.09
C VAL A 57 10.24 8.28 -8.42
N ARG A 58 10.11 7.90 -7.14
CA ARG A 58 8.89 8.09 -6.34
C ARG A 58 8.50 9.56 -6.25
N LEU A 59 9.46 10.44 -5.95
CA LEU A 59 9.27 11.89 -5.87
C LEU A 59 8.89 12.51 -7.22
N ARG A 60 9.46 12.02 -8.33
CA ARG A 60 9.04 12.47 -9.68
C ARG A 60 7.59 12.09 -9.96
N ARG A 61 7.19 10.85 -9.66
CA ARG A 61 5.80 10.39 -9.83
C ARG A 61 4.82 11.17 -8.98
N SER A 62 5.18 11.51 -7.73
CA SER A 62 4.31 12.31 -6.86
C SER A 62 4.17 13.75 -7.33
N LYS A 63 5.22 14.35 -7.89
CA LYS A 63 5.18 15.71 -8.46
C LYS A 63 4.39 15.80 -9.77
N CYS A 64 4.36 14.74 -10.58
CA CYS A 64 3.61 14.72 -11.85
C CYS A 64 2.08 14.66 -11.67
N ARG A 65 1.56 14.42 -10.46
CA ARG A 65 0.12 14.47 -10.17
C ARG A 65 -0.13 15.51 -9.07
N PRO A 66 -0.75 16.66 -9.39
CA PRO A 66 -1.18 17.62 -8.38
C PRO A 66 -1.96 16.89 -7.27
N GLN A 67 -1.68 17.21 -6.02
CA GLN A 67 -2.33 16.59 -4.85
C GLN A 67 -3.87 16.67 -4.95
N ALA A 68 -4.40 17.75 -5.51
CA ALA A 68 -5.81 17.95 -5.80
C ALA A 68 -6.40 16.86 -6.72
N GLN A 69 -5.67 16.41 -7.76
CA GLN A 69 -6.13 15.34 -8.65
C GLN A 69 -6.13 13.97 -7.95
N ARG A 70 -5.29 13.78 -6.92
CA ARG A 70 -5.26 12.55 -6.11
C ARG A 70 -6.44 12.50 -5.14
N ILE A 71 -6.74 13.62 -4.48
CA ILE A 71 -7.89 13.74 -3.56
C ILE A 71 -9.20 13.55 -4.35
N GLN A 72 -9.37 14.27 -5.46
CA GLN A 72 -10.58 14.16 -6.27
C GLN A 72 -10.77 12.76 -6.89
N GLY A 73 -9.67 12.04 -7.19
CA GLY A 73 -9.73 10.65 -7.64
C GLY A 73 -10.04 9.65 -6.53
N PHE A 74 -9.68 9.96 -5.29
CA PHE A 74 -10.03 9.20 -4.11
C PHE A 74 -11.51 9.40 -3.74
N GLU A 75 -11.96 10.66 -3.68
CA GLU A 75 -13.37 11.00 -3.45
C GLU A 75 -14.31 10.38 -4.49
N ARG A 76 -13.93 10.39 -5.78
CA ARG A 76 -14.70 9.71 -6.83
C ARG A 76 -14.73 8.19 -6.68
N ARG A 77 -13.73 7.58 -6.03
CA ARG A 77 -13.71 6.13 -5.76
C ARG A 77 -14.54 5.79 -4.53
N GLU A 78 -14.44 6.58 -3.47
CA GLU A 78 -15.28 6.46 -2.27
C GLU A 78 -16.77 6.58 -2.65
N GLN A 79 -17.16 7.65 -3.35
CA GLN A 79 -18.55 7.83 -3.79
C GLN A 79 -19.07 6.67 -4.66
N ARG A 80 -18.18 6.06 -5.44
CA ARG A 80 -18.52 4.91 -6.28
C ARG A 80 -18.63 3.63 -5.42
N ASN A 81 -17.75 3.44 -4.43
CA ASN A 81 -17.85 2.34 -3.48
C ASN A 81 -19.11 2.46 -2.62
N ASP A 82 -19.39 3.63 -2.07
CA ASP A 82 -20.62 3.90 -1.28
C ASP A 82 -21.88 3.58 -2.10
N PHE A 83 -21.88 3.94 -3.38
CA PHE A 83 -22.97 3.61 -4.29
C PHE A 83 -23.16 2.09 -4.44
N TYR A 84 -22.07 1.34 -4.63
CA TYR A 84 -22.13 -0.12 -4.75
C TYR A 84 -22.50 -0.80 -3.42
N GLU A 85 -22.03 -0.29 -2.27
CA GLU A 85 -22.42 -0.81 -0.95
C GLU A 85 -23.91 -0.61 -0.67
N VAL A 86 -24.48 0.53 -1.08
CA VAL A 86 -25.93 0.78 -0.99
C VAL A 86 -26.71 -0.12 -1.93
N GLU A 87 -26.26 -0.29 -3.17
CA GLU A 87 -26.93 -1.15 -4.17
C GLU A 87 -26.90 -2.64 -3.77
N GLU A 88 -25.75 -3.14 -3.30
CA GLU A 88 -25.61 -4.50 -2.80
C GLU A 88 -26.40 -4.71 -1.51
N GLY A 89 -26.39 -3.75 -0.57
CA GLY A 89 -27.17 -3.81 0.66
C GLY A 89 -28.68 -3.90 0.41
N VAL A 90 -29.21 -3.19 -0.60
CA VAL A 90 -30.60 -3.31 -1.02
C VAL A 90 -30.89 -4.71 -1.59
N LEU A 91 -29.97 -5.27 -2.39
CA LEU A 91 -30.12 -6.59 -3.00
C LEU A 91 -30.13 -7.72 -1.94
N TYR A 92 -29.22 -7.67 -0.97
CA TYR A 92 -29.16 -8.67 0.11
C TYR A 92 -30.33 -8.56 1.11
N ASN A 93 -30.88 -7.37 1.33
CA ASN A 93 -32.06 -7.19 2.17
C ASN A 93 -33.37 -7.65 1.50
N LEU A 94 -33.39 -7.77 0.17
CA LEU A 94 -34.52 -8.31 -0.59
C LEU A 94 -34.55 -9.85 -0.60
N GLU A 95 -33.45 -10.53 -0.27
CA GLU A 95 -33.34 -11.99 -0.21
C GLU A 95 -33.62 -12.59 1.19
N ILE A 96 -33.87 -11.76 2.22
CA ILE A 96 -34.14 -12.23 3.59
C ILE A 96 -35.65 -12.23 3.94
N ASP A 97 -36.50 -11.63 3.11
CA ASP A 97 -37.96 -11.72 3.25
C ASP A 97 -38.51 -12.82 2.31
N ASP A 98 -38.31 -14.09 2.69
CA ASP A 98 -39.11 -15.26 2.26
C ASP A 98 -39.27 -16.25 3.43
#